data_AF-A0A0R3QV68-F1
#
_entry.id   AF-A0A0R3QV68-F1
#
_cell.length_a   1.000
_cell.length_b   1.000
_cell.length_c   1.000
_cell.angle_alpha   90.00
_cell.angle_beta   90.00
_cell.angle_gamma   90.00
#
_symmetry.space_group_name_H-M   'P 1'
#
loop_
_entity.id
_entity.type
_entity.pdbx_description
1 polymer ?
#
loop_
_entity_poly.entity_id
_entity_poly.type
_entity_poly.pdbx_seq_one_letter_code
_entity_poly.pdbx_strand_id
1 'polypeptide(L)'
;MYEAKFLDITDQRAKELDIEWFESFRRCTVLSAFGSYMDSFEVKQLRSFMRSIFEAILKNYKDDADFEISAEEKKRSKLLMQCLVNAGNCSENLRSCADEYSEDCLRRLLKLDWLQSETFAAMINFSKPENGEIYYQLAFECGILWNQVCSDIKRLENNEMVSENGSESQNCDALAKAYDKRSWLLAVFAKYLEFNDNFLTVCGEIIEPSSTDTFIDIIDTVIEFGKNGCNVKLAAGNVRYVLIFLEKALRKFGTFEKDSKMEEYKGMNNFNSIFRIHVLLEMILELVSVKEYQSIFKTDLTTAKLILHIIEGILHYDFIKYQSETCSSKSQEKFSDRPGFKLLPRSAANIGYVYNLAIALSTFGNVKLIETMKLSCLELIGILCHENDMIREYFGANDSISLLLNCMCIRDDHNPTGRLYAISALRHLVLGYSPNQLRLAQLSEEPSAIIERDGLLRELGLCAVYDQETKKIRLKPVPR
;
A
#
# COMPACT_ATOMS: atom_id res chain seq x y z
N MET A 1 8.00 -6.39 -52.83
CA MET A 1 7.39 -6.51 -51.50
C MET A 1 7.25 -8.01 -51.25
N TYR A 2 8.17 -8.63 -50.49
CA TYR A 2 8.05 -10.05 -50.17
C TYR A 2 6.88 -10.19 -49.21
N GLU A 3 5.81 -10.88 -49.61
CA GLU A 3 4.84 -11.41 -48.64
C GLU A 3 5.62 -12.35 -47.72
N ALA A 4 5.95 -11.89 -46.52
CA ALA A 4 6.51 -12.76 -45.50
C ALA A 4 5.41 -13.78 -45.17
N LYS A 5 5.50 -14.98 -45.75
CA LYS A 5 4.66 -16.11 -45.35
C LYS A 5 4.96 -16.39 -43.88
N PHE A 6 3.97 -16.13 -43.02
CA PHE A 6 4.06 -16.51 -41.62
C PHE A 6 4.16 -18.04 -41.51
N LEU A 7 4.90 -18.52 -40.51
CA LEU A 7 5.09 -19.94 -40.27
C LEU A 7 3.85 -20.55 -39.61
N ASP A 8 3.43 -21.72 -40.08
CA ASP A 8 2.25 -22.43 -39.58
C ASP A 8 2.60 -23.22 -38.31
N ILE A 9 1.94 -22.90 -37.19
CA ILE A 9 2.18 -23.59 -35.90
C ILE A 9 1.72 -25.06 -35.90
N THR A 10 0.98 -25.48 -36.94
CA THR A 10 0.57 -26.87 -37.16
C THR A 10 1.54 -27.66 -38.03
N ASP A 11 2.56 -27.00 -38.60
CA ASP A 11 3.65 -27.61 -39.36
C ASP A 11 4.33 -28.71 -38.55
N GLN A 12 4.71 -29.79 -39.22
CA GLN A 12 5.38 -30.93 -38.60
C GLN A 12 6.67 -30.52 -37.86
N ARG A 13 7.41 -29.54 -38.41
CA ARG A 13 8.63 -29.00 -37.79
C ARG A 13 8.36 -28.27 -36.47
N ALA A 14 7.21 -27.60 -36.35
CA ALA A 14 6.79 -26.99 -35.10
C ALA A 14 6.50 -28.07 -34.04
N LYS A 15 5.83 -29.16 -34.43
CA LYS A 15 5.53 -30.31 -33.56
C LYS A 15 6.79 -31.09 -33.15
N GLU A 16 7.76 -31.19 -34.06
CA GLU A 16 9.06 -31.83 -33.82
C GLU A 16 10.05 -30.93 -33.08
N LEU A 17 9.65 -29.68 -32.77
CA LEU A 17 10.43 -28.70 -32.03
C LEU A 17 11.76 -28.36 -32.73
N ASP A 18 11.71 -28.23 -34.05
CA ASP A 18 12.85 -27.91 -34.91
C ASP A 18 13.42 -26.51 -34.59
N ILE A 19 14.71 -26.44 -34.28
CA ILE A 19 15.33 -25.20 -33.79
C ILE A 19 15.35 -24.11 -34.87
N GLU A 20 15.65 -24.47 -36.13
CA GLU A 20 15.70 -23.49 -37.23
C GLU A 20 14.31 -22.91 -37.52
N TRP A 21 13.28 -23.74 -37.39
CA TRP A 21 11.89 -23.29 -37.45
C TRP A 21 11.59 -22.28 -36.34
N PHE A 22 11.95 -22.56 -35.09
CA PHE A 22 11.71 -21.65 -33.96
C PHE A 22 12.53 -20.35 -34.03
N GLU A 23 13.76 -20.39 -34.53
CA GLU A 23 14.53 -19.16 -34.79
C GLU A 23 13.86 -18.29 -35.85
N SER A 24 13.33 -18.91 -36.91
CA SER A 24 12.59 -18.21 -37.97
C SER A 24 11.25 -17.68 -37.46
N PHE A 25 10.54 -18.46 -36.64
CA PHE A 25 9.29 -18.07 -35.99
C PHE A 25 9.48 -16.85 -35.10
N ARG A 26 10.53 -16.84 -34.27
CA ARG A 26 10.88 -15.67 -33.44
C ARG A 26 11.05 -14.40 -34.28
N ARG A 27 11.69 -14.49 -35.46
CA ARG A 27 11.85 -13.34 -36.36
C ARG A 27 10.51 -12.85 -36.94
N CYS A 28 9.52 -13.72 -37.09
CA CYS A 28 8.18 -13.31 -37.52
C CYS A 28 7.43 -12.52 -36.44
N THR A 29 7.71 -12.74 -35.15
CA THR A 29 6.97 -12.11 -34.04
C THR A 29 7.08 -10.59 -33.96
N VAL A 30 8.07 -9.98 -34.62
CA VAL A 30 8.22 -8.52 -34.65
C VAL A 30 7.40 -7.84 -35.75
N LEU A 31 6.75 -8.62 -36.63
CA LEU A 31 5.94 -8.10 -37.73
C LEU A 31 4.56 -7.68 -37.21
N SER A 32 4.07 -6.51 -37.64
CA SER A 32 2.82 -5.93 -37.15
C SER A 32 1.58 -6.81 -37.39
N ALA A 33 1.55 -7.58 -38.47
CA ALA A 33 0.44 -8.48 -38.80
C ALA A 33 0.51 -9.85 -38.09
N PHE A 34 1.57 -10.13 -37.32
CA PHE A 34 1.79 -11.43 -36.71
C PHE A 34 0.70 -11.80 -35.69
N GLY A 35 0.25 -10.84 -34.89
CA GLY A 35 -0.82 -11.05 -33.91
C GLY A 35 -2.13 -11.53 -34.55
N SER A 36 -2.61 -10.81 -35.56
CA SER A 36 -3.82 -11.18 -36.32
C SER A 36 -3.68 -12.52 -37.04
N TYR A 37 -2.48 -12.86 -37.51
CA TYR A 37 -2.20 -14.18 -38.07
C TYR A 37 -2.32 -15.28 -37.01
N MET A 38 -1.70 -15.10 -35.83
CA MET A 38 -1.82 -16.05 -34.73
C MET A 38 -3.26 -16.22 -34.25
N ASP A 39 -4.04 -15.13 -34.21
CA ASP A 39 -5.44 -15.17 -33.82
C ASP A 39 -6.35 -15.90 -34.84
N SER A 40 -5.86 -16.17 -36.06
CA SER A 40 -6.61 -16.94 -37.06
C SER A 40 -6.65 -18.46 -36.80
N PHE A 41 -5.77 -18.98 -35.95
CA PHE A 41 -5.74 -20.40 -35.58
C PHE A 41 -6.86 -20.77 -34.61
N GLU A 42 -7.29 -22.03 -34.66
CA GLU A 42 -8.28 -22.54 -33.71
C GLU A 42 -7.70 -22.60 -32.28
N VAL A 43 -8.54 -22.37 -31.27
CA VAL A 43 -8.18 -22.46 -29.84
C VAL A 43 -7.49 -23.79 -29.51
N LYS A 44 -7.93 -24.91 -30.11
CA LYS A 44 -7.29 -26.22 -29.90
C LYS A 44 -5.87 -26.27 -30.43
N GLN A 45 -5.60 -25.64 -31.57
CA GLN A 45 -4.26 -25.59 -32.18
C GLN A 45 -3.33 -24.71 -31.35
N LEU A 46 -3.80 -23.53 -30.92
CA LEU A 46 -3.07 -22.62 -30.04
C LEU A 46 -2.71 -23.28 -28.70
N ARG A 47 -3.69 -23.96 -28.07
CA ARG A 47 -3.47 -24.71 -26.83
C ARG A 47 -2.47 -25.85 -27.02
N SER A 48 -2.59 -26.61 -28.13
CA SER A 48 -1.64 -27.67 -28.44
C SER A 48 -0.22 -27.13 -28.62
N PHE A 49 -0.05 -26.01 -29.34
CA PHE A 49 1.24 -25.38 -29.56
C PHE A 49 1.90 -24.95 -28.23
N MET A 50 1.14 -24.27 -27.37
CA MET A 50 1.62 -23.86 -26.04
C MET A 50 2.01 -25.06 -25.17
N ARG A 51 1.17 -26.11 -25.13
CA ARG A 51 1.47 -27.33 -24.37
C ARG A 51 2.73 -28.03 -24.87
N SER A 52 2.90 -28.18 -26.19
CA SER A 52 4.10 -28.80 -26.76
C SER A 52 5.38 -28.06 -26.38
N ILE A 53 5.34 -26.72 -26.25
CA ILE A 53 6.47 -25.94 -25.76
C ILE A 53 6.74 -26.21 -24.27
N PHE A 54 5.72 -26.18 -23.42
CA PHE A 54 5.91 -26.47 -21.99
C PHE A 54 6.41 -27.90 -21.74
N GLU A 55 5.82 -28.88 -22.42
CA GLU A 55 6.26 -30.28 -22.38
C GLU A 55 7.71 -30.43 -22.81
N ALA A 56 8.14 -29.73 -23.87
CA ALA A 56 9.51 -29.76 -24.34
C ALA A 56 10.50 -29.25 -23.29
N ILE A 57 10.19 -28.10 -22.69
CA ILE A 57 11.06 -27.47 -21.68
C ILE A 57 11.13 -28.33 -20.42
N LEU A 58 10.01 -28.94 -20.02
CA LEU A 58 9.93 -29.76 -18.80
C LEU A 58 10.30 -31.23 -19.01
N LYS A 59 10.51 -31.70 -20.25
CA LYS A 59 10.76 -33.11 -20.58
C LYS A 59 11.88 -33.74 -19.77
N ASN A 60 12.96 -32.98 -19.56
CA ASN A 60 14.15 -33.42 -18.83
C ASN A 60 14.19 -32.85 -17.41
N TYR A 61 13.17 -32.09 -17.00
CA TYR A 61 13.10 -31.55 -15.64
C TYR A 61 12.66 -32.65 -14.68
N LYS A 62 13.58 -33.05 -13.81
CA LYS A 62 13.27 -33.75 -12.57
C LYS A 62 13.26 -32.68 -11.47
N ASP A 63 12.35 -32.79 -10.51
CA ASP A 63 12.33 -31.96 -9.29
C ASP A 63 13.56 -32.25 -8.38
N ASP A 64 14.74 -32.42 -8.98
CA ASP A 64 15.99 -32.79 -8.35
C ASP A 64 17.01 -31.66 -8.55
N ALA A 65 17.44 -31.08 -7.44
CA ALA A 65 18.28 -29.87 -7.42
C ALA A 65 19.66 -30.08 -8.06
N ASP A 66 20.10 -31.34 -8.16
CA ASP A 66 21.42 -31.73 -8.68
C ASP A 66 21.41 -32.11 -10.17
N PHE A 67 20.27 -31.99 -10.87
CA PHE A 67 20.19 -32.34 -12.29
C PHE A 67 20.77 -31.23 -13.19
N GLU A 68 22.00 -31.43 -13.67
CA GLU A 68 22.63 -30.53 -14.63
C GLU A 68 22.09 -30.70 -16.07
N ILE A 69 21.40 -29.66 -16.54
CA ILE A 69 20.97 -29.54 -17.94
C ILE A 69 22.11 -28.91 -18.77
N SER A 70 22.36 -29.46 -19.97
CA SER A 70 23.40 -28.96 -20.89
C SER A 70 23.17 -27.50 -21.33
N ALA A 71 24.24 -26.80 -21.71
CA ALA A 71 24.17 -25.41 -22.16
C ALA A 71 23.30 -25.27 -23.42
N GLU A 72 23.38 -26.24 -24.33
CA GLU A 72 22.58 -26.32 -25.55
C GLU A 72 21.09 -26.45 -25.24
N GLU A 73 20.72 -27.31 -24.28
CA GLU A 73 19.32 -27.52 -23.90
C GLU A 73 18.75 -26.30 -23.17
N LYS A 74 19.56 -25.61 -22.34
CA LYS A 74 19.18 -24.31 -21.75
C LYS A 74 18.92 -23.27 -22.83
N LYS A 75 19.80 -23.16 -23.83
CA LYS A 75 19.65 -22.23 -24.95
C LYS A 75 18.40 -22.53 -25.78
N ARG A 76 18.13 -23.81 -26.05
CA ARG A 76 16.93 -24.27 -26.77
C ARG A 76 15.66 -23.94 -26.00
N SER A 77 15.61 -24.30 -24.72
CA SER A 77 14.45 -24.03 -23.85
C SER A 77 14.14 -22.54 -23.74
N LYS A 78 15.20 -21.72 -23.63
CA LYS A 78 15.10 -20.26 -23.64
C LYS A 78 14.51 -19.73 -24.93
N LEU A 79 14.93 -20.25 -26.09
CA LEU A 79 14.37 -19.88 -27.39
C LEU A 79 12.87 -20.24 -27.48
N LEU A 80 12.49 -21.44 -27.06
CA LEU A 80 11.09 -21.89 -27.08
C LEU A 80 10.21 -20.97 -26.22
N MET A 81 10.66 -20.67 -25.00
CA MET A 81 9.92 -19.80 -24.09
C MET A 81 9.83 -18.36 -24.64
N GLN A 82 10.90 -17.82 -25.22
CA GLN A 82 10.87 -16.51 -25.89
C GLN A 82 9.88 -16.49 -27.06
N CYS A 83 9.80 -17.56 -27.85
CA CYS A 83 8.82 -17.66 -28.93
C CYS A 83 7.39 -17.65 -28.40
N LEU A 84 7.12 -18.41 -27.33
CA LEU A 84 5.82 -18.47 -26.68
C LEU A 84 5.43 -17.10 -26.10
N VAL A 85 6.34 -16.44 -25.37
CA VAL A 85 6.14 -15.10 -24.79
C VAL A 85 5.86 -14.09 -25.89
N ASN A 86 6.66 -14.05 -26.94
CA ASN A 86 6.47 -13.11 -28.05
C ASN A 86 5.14 -13.36 -28.78
N ALA A 87 4.77 -14.62 -28.99
CA ALA A 87 3.48 -14.94 -29.57
C ALA A 87 2.32 -14.52 -28.65
N GLY A 88 2.44 -14.76 -27.35
CA GLY A 88 1.48 -14.32 -26.35
C GLY A 88 1.37 -12.80 -26.26
N ASN A 89 2.45 -12.04 -26.47
CA ASN A 89 2.41 -10.58 -26.54
C ASN A 89 1.53 -10.07 -27.70
N CYS A 90 1.58 -10.76 -28.84
CA CYS A 90 0.92 -10.32 -30.06
C CYS A 90 -0.51 -10.87 -30.24
N SER A 91 -0.86 -12.01 -29.63
CA SER A 91 -2.12 -12.72 -29.86
C SER A 91 -3.02 -12.70 -28.62
N GLU A 92 -4.26 -12.21 -28.78
CA GLU A 92 -5.27 -12.28 -27.73
C GLU A 92 -5.77 -13.71 -27.52
N ASN A 93 -5.98 -14.45 -28.61
CA ASN A 93 -6.50 -15.81 -28.55
C ASN A 93 -5.52 -16.75 -27.85
N LEU A 94 -4.21 -16.65 -28.15
CA LEU A 94 -3.21 -17.47 -27.48
C LEU A 94 -3.15 -17.20 -25.97
N ARG A 95 -3.26 -15.94 -25.54
CA ARG A 95 -3.29 -15.61 -24.11
C ARG A 95 -4.49 -16.22 -23.38
N SER A 96 -5.65 -16.22 -24.03
CA SER A 96 -6.87 -16.81 -23.49
C SER A 96 -6.87 -18.35 -23.47
N CYS A 97 -5.88 -19.00 -24.09
CA CYS A 97 -5.78 -20.45 -24.12
C CYS A 97 -5.16 -21.04 -22.85
N ALA A 98 -4.55 -20.21 -21.98
CA ALA A 98 -3.92 -20.64 -20.73
C ALA A 98 -4.93 -21.38 -19.84
N ASP A 99 -4.48 -22.51 -19.29
CA ASP A 99 -5.28 -23.43 -18.49
C ASP A 99 -4.49 -23.93 -17.27
N GLU A 100 -5.12 -24.75 -16.43
CA GLU A 100 -4.52 -25.32 -15.21
C GLU A 100 -3.20 -26.07 -15.49
N TYR A 101 -3.10 -26.73 -16.65
CA TYR A 101 -1.85 -27.36 -17.07
C TYR A 101 -0.74 -26.33 -17.32
N SER A 102 -1.07 -25.24 -18.01
CA SER A 102 -0.13 -24.15 -18.30
C SER A 102 0.35 -23.48 -17.01
N GLU A 103 -0.54 -23.31 -16.04
CA GLU A 103 -0.22 -22.83 -14.70
C GLU A 103 0.79 -23.73 -13.99
N ASP A 104 0.50 -25.03 -13.88
CA ASP A 104 1.39 -25.99 -13.21
C ASP A 104 2.77 -26.01 -13.85
N CYS A 105 2.82 -25.85 -15.17
CA CYS A 105 4.07 -25.71 -15.90
C CYS A 105 4.81 -24.42 -15.49
N LEU A 106 4.16 -23.25 -15.53
CA LEU A 106 4.76 -21.97 -15.14
C LEU A 106 5.26 -21.98 -13.68
N ARG A 107 4.51 -22.58 -12.75
CA ARG A 107 4.94 -22.76 -11.34
C ARG A 107 6.23 -23.56 -11.22
N ARG A 108 6.39 -24.64 -11.99
CA ARG A 108 7.62 -25.42 -12.01
C ARG A 108 8.77 -24.63 -12.64
N LEU A 109 8.50 -23.94 -13.74
CA LEU A 109 9.50 -23.13 -14.45
C LEU A 109 9.99 -21.93 -13.63
N LEU A 110 9.20 -21.40 -12.68
CA LEU A 110 9.63 -20.33 -11.78
C LEU A 110 10.82 -20.73 -10.91
N LYS A 111 10.96 -22.02 -10.59
CA LYS A 111 12.06 -22.56 -9.79
C LYS A 111 13.36 -22.67 -10.58
N LEU A 112 13.33 -22.48 -11.90
CA LEU A 112 14.49 -22.57 -12.78
C LEU A 112 15.18 -21.21 -12.93
N ASP A 113 16.22 -20.97 -12.13
CA ASP A 113 16.97 -19.70 -12.14
C ASP A 113 17.45 -19.25 -13.52
N TRP A 114 17.83 -20.18 -14.40
CA TRP A 114 18.34 -19.87 -15.74
C TRP A 114 17.27 -19.52 -16.78
N LEU A 115 15.98 -19.71 -16.45
CA LEU A 115 14.82 -19.40 -17.31
C LEU A 115 13.86 -18.38 -16.68
N GLN A 116 14.15 -17.89 -15.48
CA GLN A 116 13.23 -17.07 -14.69
C GLN A 116 12.73 -15.82 -15.42
N SER A 117 13.58 -15.09 -16.14
CA SER A 117 13.16 -13.88 -16.85
C SER A 117 12.10 -14.18 -17.91
N GLU A 118 12.29 -15.23 -18.71
CA GLU A 118 11.31 -15.70 -19.67
C GLU A 118 10.03 -16.22 -18.99
N THR A 119 10.16 -16.93 -17.87
CA THR A 119 9.01 -17.39 -17.09
C THR A 119 8.20 -16.22 -16.54
N PHE A 120 8.83 -15.19 -15.97
CA PHE A 120 8.16 -13.98 -15.51
C PHE A 120 7.46 -13.25 -16.64
N ALA A 121 8.12 -13.11 -17.80
CA ALA A 121 7.49 -12.51 -18.98
C ALA A 121 6.27 -13.32 -19.45
N ALA A 122 6.33 -14.65 -19.38
CA ALA A 122 5.18 -15.51 -19.67
C ALA A 122 4.06 -15.32 -18.64
N MET A 123 4.36 -15.27 -17.35
CA MET A 123 3.36 -14.99 -16.32
C MET A 123 2.69 -13.63 -16.54
N ILE A 124 3.44 -12.58 -16.83
CA ILE A 124 2.88 -11.27 -17.17
C ILE A 124 1.87 -11.40 -18.32
N ASN A 125 2.13 -12.26 -19.32
CA ASN A 125 1.27 -12.40 -20.49
C ASN A 125 0.06 -13.31 -20.30
N PHE A 126 0.26 -14.44 -19.62
CA PHE A 126 -0.71 -15.52 -19.51
C PHE A 126 -1.48 -15.48 -18.20
N SER A 127 -1.04 -14.71 -17.21
CA SER A 127 -1.77 -14.45 -15.98
C SER A 127 -2.67 -13.22 -16.19
N LYS A 128 -3.72 -13.35 -16.99
CA LYS A 128 -4.75 -12.30 -17.07
C LYS A 128 -5.93 -12.56 -16.15
N PRO A 129 -6.67 -11.52 -15.72
CA PRO A 129 -7.85 -11.67 -14.85
C PRO A 129 -8.94 -12.55 -15.44
N GLU A 130 -9.08 -12.60 -16.78
CA GLU A 130 -10.09 -13.42 -17.45
C GLU A 130 -9.84 -14.94 -17.28
N ASN A 131 -8.65 -15.33 -16.81
CA ASN A 131 -8.27 -16.72 -16.56
C ASN A 131 -8.72 -17.23 -15.18
N GLY A 132 -9.51 -16.44 -14.42
CA GLY A 132 -10.21 -16.89 -13.22
C GLY A 132 -9.27 -17.21 -12.05
N GLU A 133 -9.52 -18.33 -11.37
CA GLU A 133 -8.81 -18.70 -10.13
C GLU A 133 -7.29 -18.87 -10.30
N ILE A 134 -6.87 -19.38 -11.47
CA ILE A 134 -5.47 -19.58 -11.87
C ILE A 134 -4.63 -18.33 -11.67
N TYR A 135 -5.18 -17.17 -12.06
CA TYR A 135 -4.53 -15.88 -11.93
C TYR A 135 -4.15 -15.56 -10.48
N TYR A 136 -5.05 -15.84 -9.55
CA TYR A 136 -4.86 -15.56 -8.12
C TYR A 136 -3.87 -16.54 -7.49
N GLN A 137 -3.91 -17.81 -7.90
CA GLN A 137 -2.97 -18.81 -7.39
C GLN A 137 -1.53 -18.52 -7.87
N LEU A 138 -1.33 -18.14 -9.13
CA LEU A 138 -0.03 -17.67 -9.62
C LEU A 138 0.47 -16.42 -8.88
N ALA A 139 -0.43 -15.48 -8.56
CA ALA A 139 -0.06 -14.31 -7.78
C ALA A 139 0.37 -14.65 -6.34
N PHE A 140 -0.26 -15.66 -5.74
CA PHE A 140 0.11 -16.16 -4.43
C PHE A 140 1.52 -16.78 -4.43
N GLU A 141 1.83 -17.62 -5.41
CA GLU A 141 3.18 -18.20 -5.59
C GLU A 141 4.25 -17.12 -5.78
N CYS A 142 3.95 -16.08 -6.58
CA CYS A 142 4.82 -14.90 -6.68
C CYS A 142 4.99 -14.17 -5.34
N GLY A 143 3.97 -14.16 -4.48
CA GLY A 143 4.03 -13.55 -3.15
C GLY A 143 4.95 -14.33 -2.21
N ILE A 144 4.94 -15.66 -2.28
CA ILE A 144 5.91 -16.50 -1.55
C ILE A 144 7.33 -16.18 -2.03
N LEU A 145 7.54 -16.13 -3.35
CA LEU A 145 8.85 -15.82 -3.92
C LEU A 145 9.31 -14.41 -3.55
N TRP A 146 8.41 -13.43 -3.48
CA TRP A 146 8.72 -12.07 -3.02
C TRP A 146 9.34 -12.06 -1.62
N ASN A 147 8.70 -12.73 -0.65
CA ASN A 147 9.22 -12.82 0.71
C ASN A 147 10.61 -13.46 0.76
N GLN A 148 10.82 -14.51 -0.05
CA GLN A 148 12.11 -15.19 -0.15
C GLN A 148 13.18 -14.23 -0.70
N VAL A 149 12.90 -13.56 -1.82
CA VAL A 149 13.81 -12.60 -2.44
C VAL A 149 14.15 -11.44 -1.50
N CYS A 150 13.15 -10.86 -0.80
CA CYS A 150 13.40 -9.80 0.17
C CYS A 150 14.25 -10.27 1.36
N SER A 151 14.07 -11.51 1.81
CA SER A 151 14.89 -12.12 2.87
C SER A 151 16.33 -12.36 2.39
N ASP A 152 16.50 -12.81 1.15
CA ASP A 152 17.80 -13.02 0.52
C ASP A 152 18.58 -11.71 0.37
N ILE A 153 17.93 -10.64 -0.10
CA ILE A 153 18.53 -9.30 -0.20
C ILE A 153 19.04 -8.85 1.17
N LYS A 154 18.18 -8.86 2.20
CA LYS A 154 18.57 -8.45 3.57
C LYS A 154 19.76 -9.25 4.10
N ARG A 155 19.77 -10.56 3.86
CA ARG A 155 20.87 -11.43 4.29
C ARG A 155 22.17 -11.10 3.55
N LEU A 156 22.11 -10.88 2.24
CA LEU A 156 23.27 -10.57 1.41
C LEU A 156 23.87 -9.20 1.76
N GLU A 157 23.04 -8.17 1.96
CA GLU A 157 23.49 -6.83 2.38
C GLU A 157 24.16 -6.84 3.75
N ASN A 158 23.62 -7.60 4.71
CA ASN A 158 24.25 -7.78 6.02
C ASN A 158 25.60 -8.50 5.93
N ASN A 159 25.75 -9.45 5.00
CA ASN A 159 26.99 -10.19 4.80
C ASN A 159 28.08 -9.36 4.11
N GLU A 160 27.71 -8.46 3.19
CA GLU A 160 28.65 -7.49 2.60
C GLU A 160 29.27 -6.59 3.68
N MET A 161 28.51 -6.18 4.69
CA MET A 161 29.02 -5.38 5.80
C MET A 161 29.97 -6.14 6.76
N VAL A 162 30.01 -7.47 6.70
CA VAL A 162 30.78 -8.32 7.64
C VAL A 162 32.00 -8.98 6.97
N SER A 163 32.03 -9.05 5.63
CA SER A 163 33.08 -9.74 4.88
C SER A 163 34.30 -8.85 4.60
N GLU A 164 35.27 -8.81 5.51
CA GLU A 164 36.65 -8.35 5.18
C GLU A 164 37.50 -9.43 4.47
N ASN A 165 37.03 -10.69 4.38
CA ASN A 165 37.85 -11.83 3.93
C ASN A 165 37.17 -12.85 2.98
N GLY A 166 35.97 -12.55 2.45
CA GLY A 166 35.33 -13.34 1.37
C GLY A 166 35.50 -12.66 0.01
N SER A 167 35.43 -13.42 -1.10
CA SER A 167 35.52 -12.83 -2.44
C SER A 167 34.30 -11.94 -2.72
N GLU A 168 34.46 -10.63 -2.48
CA GLU A 168 33.42 -9.59 -2.65
C GLU A 168 32.61 -9.73 -3.96
N SER A 169 33.25 -10.18 -5.05
CA SER A 169 32.61 -10.35 -6.36
C SER A 169 31.42 -11.33 -6.38
N GLN A 170 31.47 -12.43 -5.61
CA GLN A 170 30.40 -13.44 -5.63
C GLN A 170 29.14 -12.97 -4.89
N ASN A 171 29.31 -12.17 -3.82
CA ASN A 171 28.19 -11.59 -3.09
C ASN A 171 27.50 -10.49 -3.90
N CYS A 172 28.27 -9.63 -4.56
CA CYS A 172 27.74 -8.60 -5.46
C CYS A 172 26.89 -9.20 -6.59
N ASP A 173 27.36 -10.27 -7.23
CA ASP A 173 26.63 -10.94 -8.31
C ASP A 173 25.33 -11.60 -7.82
N ALA A 174 25.34 -12.18 -6.61
CA ALA A 174 24.15 -12.77 -6.00
C ALA A 174 23.12 -11.69 -5.63
N LEU A 175 23.58 -10.57 -5.09
CA LEU A 175 22.75 -9.43 -4.72
C LEU A 175 22.09 -8.81 -5.97
N ALA A 176 22.86 -8.59 -7.03
CA ALA A 176 22.34 -8.09 -8.31
C ALA A 176 21.24 -9.00 -8.88
N LYS A 177 21.43 -10.33 -8.82
CA LYS A 177 20.39 -11.29 -9.24
C LYS A 177 19.13 -11.22 -8.38
N ALA A 178 19.27 -11.06 -7.06
CA ALA A 178 18.12 -10.94 -6.17
C ALA A 178 17.31 -9.65 -6.46
N TYR A 179 18.00 -8.54 -6.72
CA TYR A 179 17.36 -7.29 -7.14
C TYR A 179 16.68 -7.37 -8.51
N ASP A 180 17.26 -8.09 -9.47
CA ASP A 180 16.62 -8.36 -10.77
C ASP A 180 15.33 -9.17 -10.57
N LYS A 181 15.36 -10.23 -9.75
CA LYS A 181 14.16 -11.01 -9.40
C LYS A 181 13.07 -10.14 -8.73
N ARG A 182 13.45 -9.27 -7.79
CA ARG A 182 12.50 -8.34 -7.14
C ARG A 182 11.86 -7.41 -8.17
N SER A 183 12.64 -6.93 -9.14
CA SER A 183 12.15 -6.03 -10.21
C SER A 183 11.15 -6.73 -11.13
N TRP A 184 11.40 -7.99 -11.50
CA TRP A 184 10.44 -8.79 -12.26
C TRP A 184 9.14 -9.07 -11.50
N LEU A 185 9.24 -9.44 -10.23
CA LEU A 185 8.06 -9.65 -9.38
C LEU A 185 7.26 -8.36 -9.23
N LEU A 186 7.94 -7.23 -9.07
CA LEU A 186 7.28 -5.93 -9.01
C LEU A 186 6.50 -5.63 -10.30
N ALA A 187 7.07 -5.92 -11.48
CA ALA A 187 6.38 -5.75 -12.76
C ALA A 187 5.13 -6.66 -12.87
N VAL A 188 5.22 -7.89 -12.36
CA VAL A 188 4.07 -8.81 -12.27
C VAL A 188 2.98 -8.22 -11.37
N PHE A 189 3.31 -7.81 -10.15
CA PHE A 189 2.34 -7.26 -9.20
C PHE A 189 1.77 -5.91 -9.63
N ALA A 190 2.57 -5.03 -10.24
CA ALA A 190 2.09 -3.78 -10.82
C ALA A 190 0.99 -4.06 -11.85
N LYS A 191 1.20 -5.05 -12.74
CA LYS A 191 0.18 -5.47 -13.69
C LYS A 191 -1.07 -6.01 -12.99
N TYR A 192 -0.90 -6.83 -11.96
CA TYR A 192 -2.05 -7.37 -11.23
C TYR A 192 -2.88 -6.30 -10.54
N LEU A 193 -2.20 -5.32 -9.93
CA LEU A 193 -2.83 -4.22 -9.23
C LEU A 193 -3.45 -3.17 -10.16
N GLU A 194 -2.90 -3.01 -11.38
CA GLU A 194 -3.38 -2.06 -12.38
C GLU A 194 -4.63 -2.57 -13.10
N PHE A 195 -4.62 -3.84 -13.56
CA PHE A 195 -5.66 -4.35 -14.46
C PHE A 195 -6.83 -5.04 -13.75
N ASN A 196 -6.70 -5.43 -12.49
CA ASN A 196 -7.74 -6.17 -11.77
C ASN A 196 -8.22 -5.41 -10.54
N ASP A 197 -9.40 -4.80 -10.66
CA ASP A 197 -10.02 -3.96 -9.63
C ASP A 197 -10.24 -4.69 -8.29
N ASN A 198 -10.51 -5.99 -8.34
CA ASN A 198 -10.82 -6.80 -7.16
C ASN A 198 -9.64 -7.68 -6.72
N PHE A 199 -8.42 -7.42 -7.21
CA PHE A 199 -7.27 -8.27 -6.94
C PHE A 199 -7.05 -8.48 -5.45
N LEU A 200 -6.91 -7.39 -4.70
CA LEU A 200 -6.64 -7.46 -3.27
C LEU A 200 -7.83 -7.99 -2.46
N THR A 201 -9.06 -7.79 -2.96
CA THR A 201 -10.27 -8.37 -2.36
C THR A 201 -10.23 -9.88 -2.39
N VAL A 202 -10.03 -10.47 -3.58
CA VAL A 202 -9.98 -11.93 -3.76
C VAL A 202 -8.76 -12.52 -3.07
N CYS A 203 -7.59 -11.89 -3.19
CA CYS A 203 -6.42 -12.25 -2.42
C CYS A 203 -6.73 -12.25 -0.91
N GLY A 204 -7.43 -11.25 -0.39
CA GLY A 204 -7.82 -11.22 1.02
C GLY A 204 -8.79 -12.30 1.48
N GLU A 205 -9.51 -12.97 0.56
CA GLU A 205 -10.39 -14.11 0.86
C GLU A 205 -9.64 -15.44 0.80
N ILE A 206 -8.73 -15.58 -0.15
CA ILE A 206 -7.99 -16.83 -0.41
C ILE A 206 -6.76 -16.95 0.51
N ILE A 207 -6.17 -15.84 0.93
CA ILE A 207 -4.83 -15.80 1.53
C ILE A 207 -4.90 -15.88 3.06
N GLU A 208 -3.98 -16.65 3.62
CA GLU A 208 -3.80 -16.75 5.06
C GLU A 208 -3.43 -15.39 5.69
N PRO A 209 -3.86 -15.11 6.95
CA PRO A 209 -3.52 -13.86 7.64
C PRO A 209 -2.02 -13.54 7.71
N SER A 210 -1.16 -14.56 7.58
CA SER A 210 0.30 -14.46 7.56
C SER A 210 0.85 -13.71 6.34
N SER A 211 0.19 -13.77 5.17
CA SER A 211 0.68 -13.13 3.95
C SER A 211 0.16 -11.71 3.75
N THR A 212 -0.67 -11.18 4.66
CA THR A 212 -1.14 -9.78 4.60
C THR A 212 0.02 -8.79 4.58
N ASP A 213 1.07 -9.04 5.36
CA ASP A 213 2.27 -8.17 5.39
C ASP A 213 2.97 -8.13 4.04
N THR A 214 3.05 -9.27 3.35
CA THR A 214 3.65 -9.39 2.02
C THR A 214 2.92 -8.50 1.01
N PHE A 215 1.59 -8.53 0.99
CA PHE A 215 0.83 -7.69 0.06
C PHE A 215 0.92 -6.21 0.41
N ILE A 216 0.97 -5.84 1.70
CA ILE A 216 1.23 -4.46 2.10
C ILE A 216 2.62 -4.02 1.58
N ASP A 217 3.67 -4.81 1.81
CA ASP A 217 5.03 -4.51 1.34
C ASP A 217 5.13 -4.39 -0.20
N ILE A 218 4.44 -5.27 -0.93
CA ILE A 218 4.34 -5.21 -2.39
C ILE A 218 3.66 -3.91 -2.82
N ILE A 219 2.50 -3.57 -2.26
CA ILE A 219 1.76 -2.34 -2.62
C ILE A 219 2.62 -1.11 -2.29
N ASP A 220 3.33 -1.12 -1.16
CA ASP A 220 4.17 0.00 -0.74
C ASP A 220 5.26 0.25 -1.78
N THR A 221 5.93 -0.83 -2.17
CA THR A 221 6.96 -0.79 -3.21
C THR A 221 6.39 -0.32 -4.55
N VAL A 222 5.19 -0.77 -4.92
CA VAL A 222 4.52 -0.34 -6.17
C VAL A 222 4.21 1.15 -6.15
N ILE A 223 3.67 1.67 -5.03
CA ILE A 223 3.38 3.10 -4.85
C ILE A 223 4.67 3.92 -4.90
N GLU A 224 5.73 3.49 -4.20
CA GLU A 224 7.04 4.15 -4.19
C GLU A 224 7.63 4.25 -5.60
N PHE A 225 7.60 3.15 -6.37
CA PHE A 225 8.04 3.17 -7.77
C PHE A 225 7.21 4.13 -8.64
N GLY A 226 5.88 4.18 -8.41
CA GLY A 226 5.01 5.15 -9.06
C GLY A 226 5.44 6.61 -8.83
N LYS A 227 5.87 6.96 -7.60
CA LYS A 227 6.37 8.31 -7.27
C LYS A 227 7.66 8.66 -8.01
N ASN A 228 8.53 7.68 -8.24
CA ASN A 228 9.81 7.86 -8.91
C ASN A 228 9.68 8.07 -10.44
N GLY A 229 8.47 8.38 -10.93
CA GLY A 229 8.18 8.69 -12.33
C GLY A 229 7.86 7.46 -13.18
N CYS A 230 7.78 6.27 -12.58
CA CYS A 230 7.25 5.10 -13.27
C CYS A 230 5.74 5.26 -13.43
N ASN A 231 5.22 5.09 -14.65
CA ASN A 231 3.79 5.20 -14.94
C ASN A 231 3.01 3.97 -14.44
N VAL A 232 3.07 3.71 -13.13
CA VAL A 232 2.35 2.61 -12.49
C VAL A 232 1.09 3.15 -11.84
N LYS A 233 -0.05 2.57 -12.20
CA LYS A 233 -1.36 2.93 -11.66
C LYS A 233 -2.01 1.74 -10.98
N LEU A 234 -2.80 2.01 -9.96
CA LEU A 234 -3.58 1.01 -9.24
C LEU A 234 -5.04 1.14 -9.68
N ALA A 235 -5.72 0.01 -9.85
CA ALA A 235 -7.16 -0.01 -10.02
C ALA A 235 -7.86 0.55 -8.76
N ALA A 236 -9.03 1.18 -8.95
CA ALA A 236 -9.74 1.90 -7.89
C ALA A 236 -10.14 0.99 -6.71
N GLY A 237 -10.55 -0.24 -7.00
CA GLY A 237 -10.90 -1.25 -6.00
C GLY A 237 -9.69 -1.66 -5.15
N ASN A 238 -8.49 -1.76 -5.75
CA ASN A 238 -7.26 -2.02 -5.00
C ASN A 238 -6.87 -0.84 -4.11
N VAL A 239 -7.03 0.40 -4.59
CA VAL A 239 -6.84 1.61 -3.76
C VAL A 239 -7.82 1.62 -2.59
N ARG A 240 -9.09 1.29 -2.82
CA ARG A 240 -10.11 1.17 -1.76
C ARG A 240 -9.74 0.08 -0.76
N TYR A 241 -9.13 -1.00 -1.21
CA TYR A 241 -8.73 -2.11 -0.35
C TYR A 241 -7.60 -1.75 0.62
N VAL A 242 -6.78 -0.72 0.34
CA VAL A 242 -5.81 -0.18 1.32
C VAL A 242 -6.52 0.32 2.58
N LEU A 243 -7.71 0.92 2.46
CA LEU A 243 -8.52 1.31 3.62
C LEU A 243 -9.03 0.10 4.40
N ILE A 244 -9.33 -1.00 3.70
CA ILE A 244 -9.74 -2.26 4.33
C ILE A 244 -8.57 -2.88 5.10
N PHE A 245 -7.34 -2.81 4.58
CA PHE A 245 -6.16 -3.21 5.35
C PHE A 245 -6.00 -2.37 6.61
N LEU A 246 -6.19 -1.05 6.51
CA LEU A 246 -6.11 -0.16 7.67
C LEU A 246 -7.18 -0.52 8.70
N GLU A 247 -8.42 -0.69 8.27
CA GLU A 247 -9.52 -1.11 9.14
C GLU A 247 -9.23 -2.46 9.82
N LYS A 248 -8.75 -3.46 9.08
CA LYS A 248 -8.36 -4.77 9.63
C LYS A 248 -7.23 -4.67 10.66
N ALA A 249 -6.24 -3.81 10.43
CA ALA A 249 -5.15 -3.56 11.38
C ALA A 249 -5.67 -2.90 12.66
N LEU A 250 -6.60 -1.94 12.54
CA LEU A 250 -7.22 -1.27 13.68
C LEU A 250 -8.14 -2.22 14.48
N ARG A 251 -8.91 -3.11 13.83
CA ARG A 251 -9.77 -4.09 14.52
C ARG A 251 -9.03 -4.99 15.52
N LYS A 252 -7.69 -5.11 15.43
CA LYS A 252 -6.86 -5.82 16.43
C LYS A 252 -6.85 -5.17 17.81
N PHE A 253 -7.22 -3.90 17.91
CA PHE A 253 -7.33 -3.18 19.18
C PHE A 253 -8.76 -3.18 19.73
N GLY A 254 -9.76 -3.68 18.98
CA GLY A 254 -11.15 -3.79 19.44
C GLY A 254 -12.16 -3.43 18.34
N THR A 255 -13.45 -3.55 18.67
CA THR A 255 -14.54 -3.12 17.79
C THR A 255 -14.71 -1.60 17.82
N PHE A 256 -15.21 -1.02 16.74
CA PHE A 256 -15.52 0.41 16.64
C PHE A 256 -16.88 0.78 17.25
N GLU A 257 -17.55 -0.16 17.91
CA GLU A 257 -18.89 0.03 18.48
C GLU A 257 -18.82 0.63 19.89
N LYS A 258 -19.86 1.39 20.25
CA LYS A 258 -19.89 2.24 21.45
C LYS A 258 -20.23 1.48 22.74
N ASP A 259 -20.80 0.27 22.66
CA ASP A 259 -21.49 -0.37 23.80
C ASP A 259 -21.40 -1.92 23.85
N SER A 260 -20.21 -2.51 23.75
CA SER A 260 -20.01 -3.91 24.15
C SER A 260 -18.91 -4.00 25.21
N LYS A 261 -19.21 -4.71 26.31
CA LYS A 261 -18.29 -5.01 27.41
C LYS A 261 -16.86 -5.14 26.90
N MET A 262 -15.94 -4.36 27.46
CA MET A 262 -14.51 -4.50 27.19
C MET A 262 -14.14 -5.97 27.36
N GLU A 263 -13.86 -6.68 26.25
CA GLU A 263 -13.04 -7.87 26.34
C GLU A 263 -11.69 -7.40 26.86
N GLU A 264 -11.26 -7.96 27.99
CA GLU A 264 -9.95 -7.69 28.57
C GLU A 264 -8.91 -7.77 27.44
N TYR A 265 -8.23 -6.66 27.18
CA TYR A 265 -7.16 -6.63 26.21
C TYR A 265 -6.04 -7.55 26.71
N LYS A 266 -6.01 -8.78 26.19
CA LYS A 266 -5.02 -9.81 26.59
C LYS A 266 -3.63 -9.58 26.00
N GLY A 267 -3.38 -8.40 25.41
CA GLY A 267 -2.06 -7.84 25.13
C GLY A 267 -1.01 -8.86 24.69
N MET A 268 -1.18 -9.46 23.52
CA MET A 268 -0.11 -10.24 22.88
C MET A 268 0.40 -9.46 21.67
N ASN A 269 1.60 -8.85 21.80
CA ASN A 269 2.44 -8.26 20.75
C ASN A 269 1.71 -7.71 19.51
N ASN A 270 0.91 -6.64 19.69
CA ASN A 270 0.30 -5.90 18.58
C ASN A 270 1.27 -4.91 17.89
N PHE A 271 2.58 -5.03 18.08
CA PHE A 271 3.57 -4.15 17.46
C PHE A 271 3.55 -4.21 15.93
N ASN A 272 3.33 -5.41 15.36
CA ASN A 272 3.15 -5.56 13.92
C ASN A 272 1.94 -4.76 13.42
N SER A 273 0.85 -4.71 14.20
CA SER A 273 -0.33 -3.91 13.86
C SER A 273 -0.04 -2.41 13.88
N ILE A 274 0.77 -1.92 14.83
CA ILE A 274 1.20 -0.51 14.88
C ILE A 274 2.04 -0.17 13.64
N PHE A 275 3.00 -1.03 13.28
CA PHE A 275 3.82 -0.83 12.08
C PHE A 275 2.97 -0.84 10.80
N ARG A 276 2.03 -1.79 10.68
CA ARG A 276 1.06 -1.84 9.57
C ARG A 276 0.26 -0.55 9.46
N ILE A 277 -0.28 -0.04 10.57
CA ILE A 277 -1.04 1.22 10.58
C ILE A 277 -0.15 2.36 10.07
N HIS A 278 1.09 2.46 10.52
CA HIS A 278 2.01 3.47 10.04
C HIS A 278 2.23 3.40 8.52
N VAL A 279 2.60 2.23 7.98
CA VAL A 279 2.81 2.06 6.53
C VAL A 279 1.53 2.39 5.75
N LEU A 280 0.38 1.91 6.20
CA LEU A 280 -0.91 2.16 5.55
C LEU A 280 -1.32 3.65 5.58
N LEU A 281 -0.98 4.39 6.63
CA LEU A 281 -1.20 5.84 6.68
C LEU A 281 -0.36 6.57 5.62
N GLU A 282 0.92 6.21 5.49
CA GLU A 282 1.81 6.77 4.47
C GLU A 282 1.29 6.44 3.07
N MET A 283 0.88 5.20 2.82
CA MET A 283 0.25 4.82 1.54
C MET A 283 -0.99 5.67 1.24
N ILE A 284 -1.88 5.85 2.21
CA ILE A 284 -3.12 6.61 2.02
C ILE A 284 -2.81 8.08 1.72
N LEU A 285 -1.84 8.69 2.42
CA LEU A 285 -1.37 10.05 2.14
C LEU A 285 -0.94 10.23 0.68
N GLU A 286 -0.19 9.26 0.19
CA GLU A 286 0.35 9.29 -1.16
C GLU A 286 -0.75 9.10 -2.19
N LEU A 287 -1.62 8.12 -1.97
CA LEU A 287 -2.74 7.85 -2.86
C LEU A 287 -3.73 9.02 -2.89
N VAL A 288 -4.06 9.64 -1.76
CA VAL A 288 -5.00 10.78 -1.73
C VAL A 288 -4.43 12.04 -2.39
N SER A 289 -3.11 12.15 -2.48
CA SER A 289 -2.43 13.25 -3.18
C SER A 289 -2.53 13.12 -4.71
N VAL A 290 -2.79 11.91 -5.22
CA VAL A 290 -3.03 11.66 -6.65
C VAL A 290 -4.47 12.00 -7.01
N LYS A 291 -4.66 12.97 -7.92
CA LYS A 291 -5.98 13.47 -8.35
C LYS A 291 -6.97 12.37 -8.76
N GLU A 292 -6.48 11.32 -9.43
CA GLU A 292 -7.30 10.20 -9.92
C GLU A 292 -7.94 9.39 -8.78
N TYR A 293 -7.31 9.33 -7.60
CA TYR A 293 -7.78 8.56 -6.45
C TYR A 293 -8.50 9.40 -5.40
N GLN A 294 -8.49 10.73 -5.51
CA GLN A 294 -9.11 11.62 -4.51
C GLN A 294 -10.58 11.29 -4.25
N SER A 295 -11.33 10.95 -5.29
CA SER A 295 -12.75 10.57 -5.14
C SER A 295 -12.92 9.36 -4.22
N ILE A 296 -12.02 8.37 -4.30
CA ILE A 296 -12.11 7.13 -3.50
C ILE A 296 -12.09 7.43 -1.99
N PHE A 297 -11.29 8.42 -1.58
CA PHE A 297 -11.15 8.81 -0.17
C PHE A 297 -12.15 9.89 0.28
N LYS A 298 -12.73 10.64 -0.67
CA LYS A 298 -13.60 11.81 -0.39
C LYS A 298 -15.09 11.53 -0.57
N THR A 299 -15.49 10.40 -1.16
CA THR A 299 -16.90 10.08 -1.46
C THR A 299 -17.73 9.66 -0.24
N ASP A 300 -17.09 9.11 0.79
CA ASP A 300 -17.77 8.66 2.01
C ASP A 300 -16.95 8.97 3.27
N LEU A 301 -17.51 8.64 4.44
CA LEU A 301 -16.91 8.95 5.74
C LEU A 301 -15.92 7.90 6.24
N THR A 302 -15.62 6.84 5.48
CA THR A 302 -14.80 5.70 5.94
C THR A 302 -13.39 6.15 6.28
N THR A 303 -12.71 6.83 5.37
CA THR A 303 -11.34 7.32 5.62
C THR A 303 -11.33 8.28 6.81
N ALA A 304 -12.26 9.24 6.86
CA ALA A 304 -12.35 10.19 7.97
C ALA A 304 -12.54 9.51 9.34
N LYS A 305 -13.40 8.48 9.41
CA LYS A 305 -13.60 7.66 10.62
C LYS A 305 -12.30 6.99 11.07
N LEU A 306 -11.59 6.32 10.15
CA LEU A 306 -10.36 5.60 10.48
C LEU A 306 -9.26 6.56 10.96
N ILE A 307 -9.07 7.69 10.28
CA ILE A 307 -8.08 8.70 10.67
C ILE A 307 -8.41 9.32 12.02
N LEU A 308 -9.68 9.65 12.27
CA LEU A 308 -10.14 10.18 13.55
C LEU A 308 -9.79 9.23 14.71
N HIS A 309 -10.12 7.95 14.56
CA HIS A 309 -9.83 6.92 15.56
C HIS A 309 -8.34 6.79 15.88
N ILE A 310 -7.47 6.87 14.87
CA ILE A 310 -6.02 6.78 15.07
C ILE A 310 -5.50 8.00 15.84
N ILE A 311 -5.83 9.22 15.40
CA ILE A 311 -5.33 10.45 16.04
C ILE A 311 -5.87 10.60 17.48
N GLU A 312 -7.09 10.12 17.75
CA GLU A 312 -7.62 10.03 19.11
C GLU A 312 -6.81 9.09 19.98
N GLY A 313 -6.44 7.91 19.47
CA GLY A 313 -5.58 6.96 20.17
C GLY A 313 -4.19 7.53 20.48
N ILE A 314 -3.59 8.25 19.53
CA ILE A 314 -2.31 8.94 19.71
C ILE A 314 -2.40 10.03 20.78
N LEU A 315 -3.46 10.84 20.78
CA LEU A 315 -3.64 11.89 21.79
C LEU A 315 -3.94 11.32 23.19
N HIS A 316 -4.62 10.18 23.27
CA HIS A 316 -4.81 9.48 24.52
C HIS A 316 -3.46 8.91 25.03
N TYR A 317 -2.63 8.35 24.15
CA TYR A 317 -1.24 8.00 24.48
C TYR A 317 -0.45 9.20 25.03
N ASP A 318 -0.50 10.36 24.36
CA ASP A 318 0.18 11.59 24.79
C ASP A 318 -0.29 12.05 26.18
N PHE A 319 -1.55 11.79 26.53
CA PHE A 319 -2.13 12.08 27.83
C PHE A 319 -1.67 11.11 28.93
N ILE A 320 -1.72 9.80 28.68
CA ILE A 320 -1.24 8.77 29.62
C ILE A 320 0.24 9.03 29.95
N LYS A 321 1.05 9.29 28.92
CA LYS A 321 2.46 9.64 29.09
C LYS A 321 2.64 10.87 29.98
N TYR A 322 1.89 11.94 29.71
CA TYR A 322 1.95 13.18 30.51
C TYR A 322 1.58 12.97 31.98
N GLN A 323 0.52 12.20 32.27
CA GLN A 323 0.14 11.88 33.64
C GLN A 323 1.24 11.10 34.37
N SER A 324 1.90 10.17 33.68
CA SER A 324 3.01 9.41 34.26
C SER A 324 4.23 10.29 34.59
N GLU A 325 4.52 11.29 33.75
CA GLU A 325 5.66 12.20 33.91
C GLU A 325 5.42 13.25 35.03
N THR A 326 4.20 13.78 35.13
CA THR A 326 3.81 14.79 36.14
C THR A 326 3.56 14.25 37.55
N CYS A 327 3.37 12.93 37.70
CA CYS A 327 3.33 12.26 39.00
C CYS A 327 4.71 12.15 39.68
N SER A 328 5.78 12.63 39.05
CA SER A 328 7.08 12.82 39.71
C SER A 328 7.05 14.11 40.56
N SER A 329 7.10 13.94 41.88
CA SER A 329 6.87 14.96 42.93
C SER A 329 7.72 16.23 42.88
N LYS A 330 8.70 16.34 41.97
CA LYS A 330 9.61 17.50 41.84
C LYS A 330 9.24 18.49 40.73
N SER A 331 8.25 18.18 39.90
CA SER A 331 7.86 19.03 38.75
C SER A 331 6.62 19.91 39.00
N GLN A 332 5.79 19.59 40.01
CA GLN A 332 4.51 20.28 40.23
C GLN A 332 4.64 21.77 40.60
N GLU A 333 5.71 22.20 41.28
CA GLU A 333 5.89 23.62 41.66
C GLU A 333 6.27 24.54 40.49
N LYS A 334 6.84 24.02 39.39
CA LYS A 334 7.21 24.84 38.21
C LYS A 334 6.10 24.95 37.16
N PHE A 335 5.03 24.17 37.28
CA PHE A 335 3.98 24.06 36.27
C PHE A 335 2.57 24.37 36.80
N SER A 336 2.45 24.93 38.01
CA SER A 336 1.17 25.30 38.65
C SER A 336 0.33 26.31 37.86
N ASP A 337 0.98 27.15 37.06
CA ASP A 337 0.34 28.21 36.27
C ASP A 337 -0.11 27.73 34.88
N ARG A 338 0.23 26.50 34.49
CA ARG A 338 -0.24 25.91 33.23
C ARG A 338 -1.62 25.29 33.47
N PRO A 339 -2.66 25.71 32.73
CA PRO A 339 -3.97 25.09 32.87
C PRO A 339 -3.86 23.58 32.60
N GLY A 340 -4.39 22.80 33.53
CA GLY A 340 -4.35 21.35 33.46
C GLY A 340 -4.93 20.87 32.13
N PHE A 341 -4.31 19.85 31.54
CA PHE A 341 -4.79 19.23 30.31
C PHE A 341 -6.14 18.54 30.59
N LYS A 342 -7.24 19.30 30.53
CA LYS A 342 -8.58 18.74 30.57
C LYS A 342 -8.89 18.25 29.17
N LEU A 343 -8.65 16.95 28.95
CA LEU A 343 -9.40 16.27 27.90
C LEU A 343 -10.88 16.46 28.24
N LEU A 344 -11.58 17.28 27.44
CA LEU A 344 -13.03 17.21 27.41
C LEU A 344 -13.39 15.74 27.27
N PRO A 345 -14.41 15.22 27.99
CA PRO A 345 -14.89 13.86 27.81
C PRO A 345 -15.39 13.75 26.37
N ARG A 346 -14.48 13.45 25.45
CA ARG A 346 -14.80 13.29 24.04
C ARG A 346 -15.79 12.15 24.00
N SER A 347 -16.88 12.33 23.28
CA SER A 347 -17.90 11.30 23.12
C SER A 347 -17.37 9.97 22.54
N ALA A 348 -16.09 9.94 22.10
CA ALA A 348 -15.34 8.78 21.63
C ALA A 348 -14.35 8.16 22.66
N ALA A 349 -14.07 8.80 23.80
CA ALA A 349 -13.18 8.24 24.83
C ALA A 349 -13.75 7.01 25.56
N ASN A 350 -14.96 6.57 25.19
CA ASN A 350 -15.60 5.35 25.66
C ASN A 350 -15.61 4.22 24.61
N ILE A 351 -14.86 4.35 23.51
CA ILE A 351 -14.65 3.22 22.59
C ILE A 351 -13.45 2.43 23.11
N GLY A 352 -13.66 1.19 23.55
CA GLY A 352 -12.59 0.32 24.08
C GLY A 352 -11.39 0.19 23.13
N TYR A 353 -11.62 0.31 21.82
CA TYR A 353 -10.60 0.36 20.79
C TYR A 353 -9.58 1.52 20.96
N VAL A 354 -10.02 2.76 21.18
CA VAL A 354 -9.11 3.94 21.26
C VAL A 354 -8.18 3.81 22.46
N TYR A 355 -8.74 3.33 23.58
CA TYR A 355 -8.00 3.07 24.80
C TYR A 355 -6.96 1.95 24.60
N ASN A 356 -7.33 0.84 23.95
CA ASN A 356 -6.41 -0.26 23.67
C ASN A 356 -5.28 0.14 22.71
N LEU A 357 -5.58 0.96 21.69
CA LEU A 357 -4.55 1.54 20.83
C LEU A 357 -3.58 2.41 21.64
N ALA A 358 -4.10 3.28 22.51
CA ALA A 358 -3.28 4.14 23.36
C ALA A 358 -2.33 3.34 24.27
N ILE A 359 -2.85 2.28 24.94
CA ILE A 359 -2.02 1.37 25.74
C ILE A 359 -0.94 0.71 24.88
N ALA A 360 -1.29 0.21 23.70
CA ALA A 360 -0.35 -0.46 22.83
C ALA A 360 0.77 0.49 22.36
N LEU A 361 0.44 1.75 22.04
CA LEU A 361 1.42 2.80 21.74
C LEU A 361 2.32 3.08 22.96
N SER A 362 1.76 3.11 24.17
CA SER A 362 2.53 3.26 25.42
C SER A 362 3.54 2.13 25.62
N THR A 363 3.18 0.87 25.32
CA THR A 363 4.09 -0.27 25.42
C THR A 363 5.11 -0.31 24.28
N PHE A 364 4.75 0.16 23.08
CA PHE A 364 5.64 0.14 21.91
C PHE A 364 6.84 1.07 22.03
N GLY A 365 6.66 2.26 22.62
CA GLY A 365 7.76 3.12 23.05
C GLY A 365 8.57 3.82 21.93
N ASN A 366 8.30 3.59 20.64
CA ASN A 366 8.98 4.28 19.55
C ASN A 366 8.34 5.65 19.28
N VAL A 367 8.78 6.66 20.03
CA VAL A 367 8.24 8.04 19.99
C VAL A 367 8.29 8.63 18.58
N LYS A 368 9.37 8.41 17.82
CA LYS A 368 9.54 8.96 16.47
C LYS A 368 8.48 8.42 15.50
N LEU A 369 8.23 7.13 15.51
CA LEU A 369 7.21 6.52 14.65
C LEU A 369 5.80 7.01 15.02
N ILE A 370 5.50 7.11 16.31
CA ILE A 370 4.21 7.63 16.81
C ILE A 370 4.01 9.09 16.38
N GLU A 371 5.06 9.90 16.44
CA GLU A 371 5.03 11.27 15.96
C GLU A 371 4.79 11.33 14.44
N THR A 372 5.47 10.50 13.65
CA THR A 372 5.21 10.41 12.20
C THR A 372 3.73 10.08 11.95
N MET A 373 3.18 9.05 12.60
CA MET A 373 1.76 8.70 12.47
C MET A 373 0.82 9.87 12.82
N LYS A 374 1.17 10.67 13.83
CA LYS A 374 0.43 11.88 14.23
C LYS A 374 0.41 12.90 13.11
N LEU A 375 1.58 13.19 12.52
CA LEU A 375 1.71 14.12 11.40
C LEU A 375 0.91 13.64 10.19
N SER A 376 0.99 12.34 9.86
CA SER A 376 0.25 11.76 8.74
C SER A 376 -1.26 11.89 8.92
N CYS A 377 -1.76 11.66 10.13
CA CYS A 377 -3.17 11.88 10.44
C CYS A 377 -3.59 13.36 10.31
N LEU A 378 -2.78 14.29 10.80
CA LEU A 378 -3.06 15.73 10.69
C LEU A 378 -3.11 16.19 9.24
N GLU A 379 -2.16 15.73 8.41
CA GLU A 379 -2.13 16.01 6.98
C GLU A 379 -3.35 15.43 6.26
N LEU A 380 -3.69 14.17 6.52
CA LEU A 380 -4.88 13.53 5.98
C LEU A 380 -6.16 14.27 6.35
N ILE A 381 -6.33 14.70 7.61
CA ILE A 381 -7.48 15.53 8.02
C ILE A 381 -7.55 16.78 7.17
N GLY A 382 -6.41 17.46 6.96
CA GLY A 382 -6.32 18.64 6.11
C GLY A 382 -6.74 18.37 4.66
N ILE A 383 -6.21 17.32 4.04
CA ILE A 383 -6.51 16.96 2.64
C ILE A 383 -7.98 16.56 2.47
N LEU A 384 -8.51 15.75 3.40
CA LEU A 384 -9.89 15.26 3.35
C LEU A 384 -10.90 16.39 3.57
N CYS A 385 -10.62 17.36 4.44
CA CYS A 385 -11.49 18.51 4.69
C CYS A 385 -11.44 19.57 3.57
N HIS A 386 -10.40 19.57 2.74
CA HIS A 386 -10.27 20.56 1.67
C HIS A 386 -11.42 20.42 0.67
N GLU A 387 -12.28 21.45 0.62
CA GLU A 387 -13.46 21.57 -0.23
C GLU A 387 -14.46 20.41 -0.12
N ASN A 388 -14.60 19.81 1.08
CA ASN A 388 -15.52 18.70 1.32
C ASN A 388 -16.38 18.92 2.58
N ASP A 389 -17.59 19.45 2.38
CA ASP A 389 -18.49 19.81 3.48
C ASP A 389 -19.02 18.61 4.27
N MET A 390 -19.20 17.45 3.62
CA MET A 390 -19.60 16.20 4.30
C MET A 390 -18.57 15.77 5.34
N ILE A 391 -17.30 15.80 4.95
CA ILE A 391 -16.17 15.44 5.81
C ILE A 391 -15.95 16.50 6.90
N ARG A 392 -16.05 17.79 6.53
CA ARG A 392 -15.99 18.90 7.50
C ARG A 392 -17.06 18.79 8.57
N GLU A 393 -18.29 18.46 8.18
CA GLU A 393 -19.39 18.26 9.12
C GLU A 393 -19.12 17.08 10.04
N TYR A 394 -18.66 15.97 9.50
CA TYR A 394 -18.33 14.78 10.29
C TYR A 394 -17.26 15.08 11.35
N PHE A 395 -16.11 15.65 10.97
CA PHE A 395 -15.06 16.00 11.93
C PHE A 395 -15.54 17.06 12.93
N GLY A 396 -16.31 18.06 12.49
CA GLY A 396 -16.89 19.08 13.37
C GLY A 396 -17.85 18.51 14.41
N ALA A 397 -18.73 17.59 14.01
CA ALA A 397 -19.68 16.93 14.89
C ALA A 397 -19.01 15.97 15.89
N ASN A 398 -17.82 15.47 15.57
CA ASN A 398 -17.03 14.58 16.43
C ASN A 398 -15.88 15.32 17.14
N ASP A 399 -16.08 16.59 17.49
CA ASP A 399 -15.17 17.39 18.34
C ASP A 399 -13.71 17.46 17.83
N SER A 400 -13.50 17.34 16.52
CA SER A 400 -12.15 17.37 15.93
C SER A 400 -11.51 18.76 16.00
N ILE A 401 -12.30 19.82 16.22
CA ILE A 401 -11.76 21.17 16.45
C ILE A 401 -10.96 21.19 17.76
N SER A 402 -11.53 20.72 18.86
CA SER A 402 -10.85 20.58 20.15
C SER A 402 -9.66 19.62 20.03
N LEU A 403 -9.81 18.55 19.23
CA LEU A 403 -8.73 17.62 18.92
C LEU A 403 -7.51 18.32 18.30
N LEU A 404 -7.73 19.10 17.25
CA LEU A 404 -6.66 19.81 16.55
C LEU A 404 -6.02 20.88 17.44
N LEU A 405 -6.81 21.59 18.25
CA LEU A 405 -6.28 22.56 19.23
C LEU A 405 -5.36 21.88 20.26
N ASN A 406 -5.71 20.67 20.72
CA ASN A 406 -4.84 19.90 21.61
C ASN A 406 -3.53 19.48 20.95
N CYS A 407 -3.51 19.26 19.63
CA CYS A 407 -2.28 19.01 18.87
C CYS A 407 -1.37 20.25 18.77
N MET A 408 -1.93 21.46 18.95
CA MET A 408 -1.17 22.72 18.90
C MET A 408 -0.58 23.12 20.26
N CYS A 409 -1.08 22.55 21.36
CA CYS A 409 -0.59 22.86 22.71
C CYS A 409 0.92 22.57 22.82
N ILE A 410 1.70 23.62 23.05
CA ILE A 410 3.16 23.56 23.18
C ILE A 410 3.50 22.82 24.48
N ARG A 411 4.15 21.66 24.35
CA ARG A 411 4.91 21.02 25.43
C ARG A 411 6.37 21.49 25.32
N ASP A 412 7.16 21.35 26.38
CA ASP A 412 8.52 21.92 26.50
C ASP A 412 9.50 21.44 25.41
N ASP A 413 9.13 20.39 24.69
CA ASP A 413 9.64 19.92 23.41
C ASP A 413 8.99 20.71 22.26
N HIS A 414 9.69 21.74 21.80
CA HIS A 414 9.33 22.51 20.60
C HIS A 414 9.16 21.58 19.38
N ASN A 415 7.94 21.12 19.12
CA ASN A 415 7.56 20.47 17.87
C ASN A 415 6.84 21.48 16.96
N PRO A 416 7.57 22.38 16.28
CA PRO A 416 6.97 23.39 15.42
C PRO A 416 6.22 22.75 14.25
N THR A 417 6.67 21.59 13.78
CA THR A 417 6.09 20.88 12.63
C THR A 417 4.68 20.39 12.97
N GLY A 418 4.49 19.66 14.08
CA GLY A 418 3.17 19.17 14.49
C GLY A 418 2.14 20.28 14.67
N ARG A 419 2.56 21.43 15.20
CA ARG A 419 1.71 22.62 15.32
C ARG A 419 1.28 23.15 13.94
N LEU A 420 2.20 23.27 12.98
CA LEU A 420 1.88 23.76 11.63
C LEU A 420 0.88 22.85 10.91
N TYR A 421 1.06 21.55 11.00
CA TYR A 421 0.13 20.57 10.41
C TYR A 421 -1.26 20.66 11.06
N ALA A 422 -1.33 20.79 12.38
CA ALA A 422 -2.60 20.98 13.09
C ALA A 422 -3.30 22.29 12.66
N ILE A 423 -2.55 23.39 12.51
CA ILE A 423 -3.11 24.68 12.05
C ILE A 423 -3.65 24.55 10.63
N SER A 424 -2.89 23.91 9.74
CA SER A 424 -3.31 23.67 8.35
C SER A 424 -4.60 22.83 8.29
N ALA A 425 -4.67 21.74 9.06
CA ALA A 425 -5.86 20.92 9.17
C ALA A 425 -7.07 21.70 9.71
N LEU A 426 -6.87 22.50 10.77
CA LEU A 426 -7.92 23.32 11.36
C LEU A 426 -8.43 24.37 10.38
N ARG A 427 -7.54 24.95 9.58
CA ARG A 427 -7.89 25.89 8.53
C ARG A 427 -8.80 25.24 7.49
N HIS A 428 -8.46 24.06 6.97
CA HIS A 428 -9.32 23.36 6.00
C HIS A 428 -10.65 22.87 6.59
N LEU A 429 -10.68 22.57 7.89
CA LEU A 429 -11.89 22.16 8.61
C LEU A 429 -12.88 23.33 8.83
N VAL A 430 -12.37 24.55 9.03
CA VAL A 430 -13.15 25.71 9.50
C VAL A 430 -13.34 26.78 8.43
N LEU A 431 -12.32 27.07 7.62
CA LEU A 431 -12.36 28.21 6.70
C LEU A 431 -13.40 27.98 5.60
N GLY A 432 -14.35 28.91 5.47
CA GLY A 432 -15.43 28.83 4.49
C GLY A 432 -16.60 27.90 4.89
N TYR A 433 -16.56 27.26 6.06
CA TYR A 433 -17.62 26.35 6.52
C TYR A 433 -18.25 26.82 7.85
N SER A 434 -19.40 27.50 7.74
CA SER A 434 -20.04 28.21 8.86
C SER A 434 -20.37 27.34 10.09
N PRO A 435 -20.83 26.08 9.96
CA PRO A 435 -21.09 25.23 11.13
C PRO A 435 -19.84 25.03 12.00
N ASN A 436 -18.67 24.81 11.39
CA ASN A 436 -17.42 24.64 12.15
C ASN A 436 -16.86 25.95 12.66
N GLN A 437 -17.07 27.06 11.96
CA GLN A 437 -16.74 28.39 12.49
C GLN A 437 -17.54 28.72 13.75
N LEU A 438 -18.82 28.34 13.77
CA LEU A 438 -19.67 28.50 14.94
C LEU A 438 -19.19 27.61 16.10
N ARG A 439 -18.87 26.34 15.83
CA ARG A 439 -18.30 25.41 16.83
C ARG A 439 -16.99 25.97 17.42
N LEU A 440 -16.08 26.45 16.57
CA LEU A 440 -14.82 27.08 17.01
C LEU A 440 -15.07 28.34 17.85
N ALA A 441 -16.04 29.17 17.49
CA ALA A 441 -16.39 30.38 18.23
C ALA A 441 -17.02 30.10 19.60
N GLN A 442 -17.70 28.95 19.73
CA GLN A 442 -18.44 28.52 20.92
C GLN A 442 -17.59 27.71 21.91
N LEU A 443 -16.35 27.34 21.55
CA LEU A 443 -15.43 26.75 22.51
C LEU A 443 -15.24 27.74 23.66
N SER A 444 -15.71 27.34 24.84
CA SER A 444 -15.65 28.12 26.08
C SER A 444 -14.23 28.61 26.32
N GLU A 445 -14.11 29.88 26.70
CA GLU A 445 -12.86 30.56 27.06
C GLU A 445 -11.95 29.69 27.92
N GLU A 446 -11.06 28.96 27.28
CA GLU A 446 -9.73 28.58 27.76
C GLU A 446 -8.99 27.93 26.58
N PRO A 447 -8.63 28.68 25.51
CA PRO A 447 -7.28 28.46 25.03
C PRO A 447 -6.41 28.82 26.23
N SER A 448 -5.81 27.80 26.81
CA SER A 448 -4.75 27.95 27.80
C SER A 448 -3.84 29.11 27.42
N ALA A 449 -3.20 29.79 28.37
CA ALA A 449 -2.25 30.89 28.12
C ALA A 449 -1.11 30.58 27.10
N ILE A 450 -1.08 29.35 26.58
CA ILE A 450 -0.19 28.76 25.58
C ILE A 450 -0.69 28.98 24.14
N ILE A 451 -1.99 29.18 23.89
CA ILE A 451 -2.54 29.46 22.55
C ILE A 451 -3.09 30.89 22.52
N GLU A 452 -2.33 31.82 21.93
CA GLU A 452 -2.81 33.18 21.67
C GLU A 452 -3.97 33.13 20.67
N ARG A 453 -5.22 33.20 21.17
CA ARG A 453 -6.45 33.08 20.37
C ARG A 453 -6.44 34.00 19.14
N ASP A 454 -6.08 35.26 19.30
CA ASP A 454 -6.10 36.25 18.22
C ASP A 454 -4.95 36.04 17.21
N GLY A 455 -3.83 35.49 17.67
CA GLY A 455 -2.73 35.05 16.80
C GLY A 455 -3.15 33.83 15.96
N LEU A 456 -3.74 32.82 16.60
CA LEU A 456 -4.26 31.63 15.92
C LEU A 456 -5.37 31.99 14.92
N LEU A 457 -6.35 32.82 15.30
CA LEU A 457 -7.39 33.26 14.39
C LEU A 457 -6.81 33.98 13.17
N ARG A 458 -5.78 34.84 13.36
CA ARG A 458 -5.05 35.45 12.25
C ARG A 458 -4.34 34.43 11.36
N GLU A 459 -3.66 33.43 11.93
CA GLU A 459 -3.03 32.33 11.17
C GLU A 459 -4.07 31.53 10.35
N LEU A 460 -5.29 31.40 10.85
CA LEU A 460 -6.42 30.78 10.15
C LEU A 460 -7.09 31.70 9.10
N GLY A 461 -6.70 32.98 9.02
CA GLY A 461 -7.33 33.98 8.16
C GLY A 461 -8.70 34.45 8.66
N LEU A 462 -8.94 34.37 9.97
CA LEU A 462 -10.20 34.72 10.63
C LEU A 462 -10.01 35.83 11.67
N CYS A 463 -11.08 36.55 11.98
CA CYS A 463 -11.16 37.47 13.11
C CYS A 463 -12.46 37.24 13.91
N ALA A 464 -12.38 37.37 15.23
CA ALA A 464 -13.55 37.31 16.09
C ALA A 464 -14.29 38.65 16.06
N VAL A 465 -15.59 38.63 15.80
CA VAL A 465 -16.47 39.79 15.79
C VAL A 465 -17.63 39.53 16.73
N TYR A 466 -17.87 40.46 17.64
CA TYR A 466 -19.03 40.39 18.52
C TYR A 466 -20.29 40.77 17.74
N ASP A 467 -21.21 39.83 17.59
CA ASP A 467 -22.48 40.06 16.94
C ASP A 467 -23.47 40.63 17.97
N GLN A 468 -23.81 41.92 17.83
CA GLN A 468 -24.65 42.64 18.78
C GLN A 468 -26.11 42.14 18.81
N GLU A 469 -26.60 41.56 17.71
CA GLU A 469 -27.98 41.06 17.63
C GLU A 469 -28.12 39.72 18.34
N THR A 470 -27.16 38.82 18.15
CA THR A 470 -27.19 37.48 18.72
C THR A 470 -26.45 37.36 20.06
N LYS A 471 -25.79 38.44 20.51
CA LYS A 471 -24.95 38.50 21.72
C LYS A 471 -23.89 37.39 21.77
N LYS A 472 -23.40 36.96 20.60
CA LYS A 472 -22.45 35.85 20.45
C LYS A 472 -21.23 36.29 19.64
N ILE A 473 -20.10 35.65 19.90
CA ILE A 473 -18.91 35.81 19.06
C ILE A 473 -19.14 35.06 17.76
N ARG A 474 -18.88 35.71 16.62
CA ARG A 474 -18.86 35.12 15.28
C ARG A 474 -17.46 35.28 14.68
N LEU A 475 -17.05 34.33 13.84
CA LEU A 475 -15.80 34.44 13.11
C LEU A 475 -16.07 34.97 11.70
N LYS A 476 -15.29 35.95 11.25
CA LYS A 476 -15.32 36.49 9.89
C LYS A 476 -13.96 36.33 9.22
N PRO A 477 -13.87 36.22 7.89
CA PRO A 477 -12.58 36.29 7.19
C PRO A 477 -11.89 37.63 7.45
N VAL A 478 -10.56 37.61 7.57
CA VAL A 478 -9.77 38.85 7.63
C VAL A 478 -9.88 39.57 6.27
N PRO A 479 -10.17 40.88 6.23
CA PRO A 479 -10.15 41.66 4.99
C PRO A 479 -8.77 41.56 4.33
N ARG A 480 -8.73 41.32 3.02
CA ARG A 480 -7.47 41.27 2.24
C ARG A 480 -6.74 42.60 2.24
#